data_AF-A0A818EWD8-F1
#
_entry.id   AF-A0A818EWD8-F1
#
_cell.length_a   1.000
_cell.length_b   1.000
_cell.length_c   1.000
_cell.angle_alpha   90.00
_cell.angle_beta   90.00
_cell.angle_gamma   90.00
#
_symmetry.space_group_name_H-M   'P 1'
#
loop_
_entity.id
_entity.type
_entity.pdbx_description
1 polymer ?
#
loop_
_entity_poly.entity_id
_entity_poly.type
_entity_poly.pdbx_seq_one_letter_code
_entity_poly.pdbx_strand_id
1 'polypeptide(L)'
;MEVLNDKKGLPGIFLAFVFSGSLSTISSGLNSLAAVLIEDIYKGLMERALSDEQQGFLSKIVSIILGGVVMLLTYIVSYLGSILNAALSLFGILSVPIMGVFILGFFSPKANSRGSFIGFLASLC
;
A
#
# COMPACT_ATOMS: atom_id res chain seq x y z
N MET A 1 17.29 21.91 3.07
CA MET A 1 18.41 21.67 4.02
C MET A 1 19.09 22.96 4.49
N GLU A 2 18.87 24.12 3.85
CA GLU A 2 19.39 25.41 4.34
C GLU A 2 18.75 25.88 5.66
N VAL A 3 17.50 25.51 5.93
CA VAL A 3 16.75 25.94 7.13
C VAL A 3 17.33 25.41 8.45
N LEU A 4 18.11 24.32 8.43
CA LEU A 4 18.69 23.68 9.63
C LEU A 4 20.23 23.69 9.64
N ASN A 5 20.86 24.39 8.70
CA ASN A 5 22.32 24.41 8.54
C ASN A 5 23.04 25.07 9.73
N ASP A 6 22.33 25.92 10.47
CA ASP A 6 22.85 26.65 11.62
C ASP A 6 23.14 25.75 12.85
N LYS A 7 22.60 24.52 12.88
CA LYS A 7 22.83 23.55 13.97
C LYS A 7 23.38 22.22 13.44
N LYS A 8 24.70 22.03 13.57
CA LYS A 8 25.39 20.77 13.24
C LYS A 8 24.71 19.58 13.95
N GLY A 9 24.38 18.54 13.20
CA GLY A 9 23.73 17.31 13.69
C GLY A 9 22.20 17.28 13.51
N LEU A 10 21.52 18.43 13.51
CA LEU A 10 20.07 18.49 13.34
C LEU A 10 19.59 18.04 11.94
N PRO A 11 20.28 18.37 10.83
CA PRO A 11 19.96 17.81 9.52
C PRO A 11 20.05 16.28 9.45
N GLY A 12 20.97 15.67 10.19
CA GLY A 12 21.14 14.21 10.23
C GLY A 12 20.00 13.52 10.97
N ILE A 13 19.59 14.08 12.12
CA ILE A 13 18.43 13.59 12.87
C ILE A 13 17.16 13.73 12.04
N PHE A 14 16.97 14.86 11.36
CA PHE A 14 15.82 15.07 10.46
C PHE A 14 15.77 14.02 9.34
N LEU A 15 16.91 13.77 8.69
CA LEU A 15 17.01 12.76 7.64
C LEU A 15 16.71 11.34 8.16
N ALA A 16 17.19 11.01 9.36
CA ALA A 16 16.90 9.73 10.01
C ALA A 16 15.40 9.54 10.26
N PHE A 17 14.69 10.58 10.71
CA PHE A 17 13.23 10.54 10.89
C PHE A 17 12.49 10.35 9.56
N VAL A 18 12.87 11.08 8.51
CA VAL A 18 12.23 10.97 7.18
C VAL A 18 12.42 9.57 6.59
N PHE A 19 13.63 9.01 6.67
CA PHE A 19 13.88 7.66 6.20
C PHE A 19 13.18 6.60 7.04
N SER A 20 13.20 6.73 8.37
CA SER A 20 12.49 5.80 9.26
C SER A 20 10.99 5.78 8.98
N GLY A 21 10.37 6.96 8.82
CA GLY A 21 8.95 7.08 8.46
C GLY A 21 8.65 6.45 7.10
N SER A 22 9.44 6.78 6.07
CA SER A 22 9.28 6.22 4.73
C SER A 22 9.43 4.69 4.72
N LEU A 23 10.45 4.16 5.39
CA LEU A 23 10.71 2.72 5.49
C LEU A 23 9.60 1.99 6.26
N SER A 24 9.01 2.62 7.28
CA SER A 24 7.88 2.05 8.02
C SER A 24 6.68 1.83 7.10
N THR A 25 6.31 2.83 6.29
CA THR A 25 5.20 2.71 5.32
C THR A 25 5.49 1.68 4.24
N ILE A 26 6.71 1.64 3.71
CA ILE A 26 7.11 0.64 2.70
C ILE A 26 7.05 -0.77 3.29
N SER A 27 7.56 -0.96 4.51
CA SER A 27 7.56 -2.26 5.18
C SER A 27 6.14 -2.74 5.47
N SER A 28 5.26 -1.88 6.00
CA SER A 28 3.86 -2.24 6.22
C SER A 28 3.14 -2.55 4.92
N GLY A 29 3.38 -1.76 3.85
CA GLY A 29 2.76 -1.97 2.55
C GLY A 29 3.16 -3.30 1.91
N LEU A 30 4.45 -3.63 1.90
CA LEU A 30 4.96 -4.91 1.38
C LEU A 30 4.41 -6.10 2.18
N ASN A 31 4.36 -5.99 3.51
CA ASN A 31 3.85 -7.05 4.36
C ASN A 31 2.34 -7.27 4.15
N SER A 32 1.55 -6.20 4.07
CA SER A 32 0.12 -6.29 3.78
C SER A 32 -0.15 -6.87 2.39
N LEU A 33 0.61 -6.46 1.36
CA LEU A 33 0.49 -7.05 0.02
C LEU A 33 0.85 -8.53 0.01
N ALA A 34 1.92 -8.93 0.71
CA ALA A 34 2.29 -10.34 0.82
C ALA A 34 1.19 -11.16 1.52
N ALA A 35 0.58 -10.62 2.58
CA ALA A 35 -0.54 -11.27 3.25
C ALA A 35 -1.76 -11.40 2.33
N VAL A 36 -2.14 -10.34 1.61
CA VAL A 36 -3.24 -10.37 0.63
C VAL A 36 -2.98 -11.40 -0.47
N LEU A 37 -1.77 -11.49 -1.01
CA LEU A 37 -1.43 -12.50 -2.02
C LEU A 37 -1.57 -13.93 -1.47
N ILE A 38 -1.20 -14.17 -0.21
CA ILE A 38 -1.31 -15.49 0.40
C ILE A 38 -2.77 -15.84 0.73
N GLU A 39 -3.51 -14.93 1.34
CA GLU A 39 -4.91 -15.16 1.73
C GLU A 39 -5.83 -15.22 0.50
N ASP A 40 -5.79 -14.21 -0.37
CA ASP A 40 -6.75 -14.10 -1.48
C ASP A 40 -6.38 -15.00 -2.66
N ILE A 41 -5.10 -15.11 -3.03
CA ILE A 41 -4.68 -15.91 -4.18
C ILE A 41 -4.33 -17.34 -3.77
N TYR A 42 -3.45 -17.53 -2.78
CA TYR A 42 -2.98 -18.88 -2.46
C TYR A 42 -4.03 -19.72 -1.73
N LYS A 43 -4.67 -19.19 -0.69
CA LYS A 43 -5.71 -19.90 0.05
C LYS A 43 -7.06 -19.84 -0.66
N GLY A 44 -7.47 -18.65 -1.10
CA GLY A 44 -8.77 -18.44 -1.75
C GLY A 44 -8.91 -19.12 -3.11
N LEU A 45 -7.89 -19.05 -3.98
CA LEU A 45 -7.98 -19.58 -5.35
C LEU A 45 -7.43 -21.00 -5.50
N MET A 46 -6.46 -21.39 -4.65
CA MET A 46 -5.75 -22.66 -4.78
C MET A 46 -6.23 -23.73 -3.76
N GLU A 47 -7.12 -23.38 -2.82
CA GLU A 47 -7.69 -24.24 -1.77
C GLU A 47 -6.65 -25.10 -1.01
N ARG A 48 -5.41 -24.59 -0.89
CA ARG A 48 -4.33 -25.31 -0.22
C ARG A 48 -4.20 -24.89 1.23
N ALA A 49 -4.43 -25.82 2.15
CA ALA A 49 -4.13 -25.65 3.56
C ALA A 49 -2.62 -25.58 3.77
N LEU A 50 -2.12 -24.40 4.13
CA LEU A 50 -0.74 -24.19 4.55
C LEU A 50 -0.66 -24.25 6.08
N SER A 51 0.34 -24.96 6.61
CA SER A 51 0.69 -24.86 8.03
C SER A 51 1.19 -23.44 8.36
N ASP A 52 0.96 -22.95 9.59
CA ASP A 52 1.31 -21.58 10.02
C ASP A 52 2.78 -21.24 9.80
N GLU A 53 3.69 -22.20 9.99
CA GLU A 53 5.13 -22.01 9.70
C GLU A 53 5.41 -21.81 8.21
N GLN A 54 4.69 -22.52 7.34
CA GLN A 54 4.83 -22.40 5.90
C GLN A 54 4.26 -21.07 5.41
N GLN A 55 3.18 -20.58 6.03
CA GLN A 55 2.62 -19.26 5.72
C GLN A 55 3.61 -18.14 6.05
N GLY A 56 4.26 -18.22 7.23
CA GLY A 56 5.28 -17.25 7.63
C GLY A 56 6.50 -17.25 6.71
N PHE A 57 6.96 -18.43 6.29
CA PHE A 57 8.07 -18.56 5.35
C PHE A 57 7.71 -18.04 3.96
N LEU A 58 6.52 -18.39 3.45
CA LEU A 58 6.03 -17.93 2.16
C LEU A 58 5.83 -16.41 2.14
N SER A 59 5.30 -15.83 3.21
CA SER A 59 5.12 -14.37 3.35
C SER A 59 6.44 -13.62 3.28
N LYS A 60 7.51 -14.16 3.90
CA LYS A 60 8.86 -13.59 3.79
C LYS A 60 9.38 -13.64 2.36
N ILE A 61 9.23 -14.77 1.66
CA ILE A 61 9.68 -14.92 0.27
C ILE A 61 8.94 -13.95 -0.64
N VAL A 62 7.60 -13.91 -0.54
CA VAL A 62 6.77 -13.01 -1.33
C VAL A 62 7.14 -11.55 -1.06
N SER A 63 7.35 -11.17 0.20
CA SER A 63 7.78 -9.81 0.57
C SER A 63 9.13 -9.43 -0.06
N ILE A 64 10.10 -10.35 -0.10
CA ILE A 64 11.41 -10.11 -0.74
C ILE A 64 11.25 -9.91 -2.25
N ILE A 65 10.46 -10.77 -2.91
CA ILE A 65 10.21 -10.68 -4.36
C ILE A 65 9.51 -9.35 -4.68
N LEU A 66 8.45 -9.01 -3.93
CA LEU A 66 7.73 -7.74 -4.09
C LEU A 66 8.66 -6.55 -3.86
N GLY A 67 9.52 -6.59 -2.84
CA GLY A 67 10.52 -5.56 -2.61
C GLY A 67 11.47 -5.38 -3.80
N GLY A 68 11.92 -6.48 -4.41
CA GLY A 68 12.70 -6.46 -5.65
C GLY A 68 11.97 -5.81 -6.82
N VAL A 69 10.70 -6.16 -7.02
CA VAL A 69 9.85 -5.56 -8.06
C VAL A 69 9.65 -4.06 -7.82
N VAL A 70 9.40 -3.64 -6.57
CA VAL A 70 9.23 -2.22 -6.21
C VAL A 70 10.53 -1.43 -6.46
N MET A 71 11.70 -1.99 -6.13
CA MET A 71 12.99 -1.36 -6.45
C MET A 71 13.18 -1.18 -7.96
N LEU A 72 12.85 -2.19 -8.76
CA LEU A 72 12.91 -2.11 -10.23
C LEU A 72 11.96 -1.04 -10.79
N LEU A 73 10.72 -1.02 -10.30
CA LEU A 73 9.72 -0.02 -10.71
C LEU A 73 10.14 1.40 -10.32
N THR A 74 10.79 1.58 -9.17
CA THR A 74 11.31 2.89 -8.72
C THR A 74 12.33 3.46 -9.71
N TYR A 75 13.20 2.60 -10.25
CA TYR A 75 14.14 3.00 -11.29
C TYR A 75 13.43 3.47 -12.55
N ILE A 76 12.40 2.73 -12.99
CA ILE A 76 11.60 3.10 -14.17
C ILE A 76 10.86 4.43 -13.94
N VAL A 77 10.26 4.62 -12.76
CA VAL A 77 9.52 5.83 -12.37
C VAL A 77 10.36 7.10 -12.51
N SER A 78 11.67 7.00 -12.29
CA SER A 78 12.58 8.15 -12.43
C SER A 78 12.60 8.74 -13.85
N TYR A 79 12.15 7.99 -14.86
CA TYR A 79 12.03 8.42 -16.25
C TYR A 79 10.63 8.88 -16.65
N LEU A 80 9.61 8.64 -15.81
CA LEU A 80 8.21 8.85 -16.16
C LEU A 80 7.69 10.29 -15.93
N GLY A 81 8.48 11.16 -15.28
CA GLY A 81 8.18 12.60 -15.15
C GLY A 81 6.72 12.89 -14.73
N SER A 82 5.97 13.56 -15.60
CA SER A 82 4.56 13.97 -15.37
C SER A 82 3.58 12.81 -15.19
N ILE A 83 3.90 11.61 -15.69
CA ILE A 83 3.03 10.42 -15.57
C ILE A 83 2.94 9.96 -14.11
N LEU A 84 3.98 10.18 -13.29
CA LEU A 84 3.96 9.87 -11.86
C LEU A 84 2.85 10.64 -11.14
N ASN A 85 2.68 11.92 -11.45
CA ASN A 85 1.61 12.74 -10.85
C ASN A 85 0.23 12.23 -11.24
N ALA A 86 0.05 11.79 -12.51
CA ALA A 86 -1.19 11.16 -12.94
C ALA A 86 -1.46 9.85 -12.18
N ALA A 87 -0.44 9.00 -11.98
CA ALA A 87 -0.57 7.76 -11.22
C ALA A 87 -0.91 8.01 -9.74
N LEU A 88 -0.28 9.01 -9.11
CA LEU A 88 -0.61 9.41 -7.73
C LEU A 88 -2.04 9.95 -7.63
N SER A 89 -2.48 10.72 -8.62
CA SER A 89 -3.87 11.21 -8.69
C SER A 89 -4.86 10.05 -8.82
N LEU A 90 -4.58 9.07 -9.67
CA LEU A 90 -5.43 7.88 -9.82
C LEU A 90 -5.50 7.07 -8.52
N PHE A 91 -4.38 6.91 -7.83
CA PHE A 91 -4.34 6.23 -6.54
C PHE A 91 -5.23 6.94 -5.51
N GLY A 92 -5.20 8.28 -5.49
CA GLY A 92 -6.11 9.09 -4.66
C GLY A 92 -7.58 8.89 -5.02
N ILE A 93 -7.93 8.95 -6.31
CA ILE A 93 -9.31 8.79 -6.79
C ILE A 93 -9.85 7.39 -6.46
N LEU A 94 -9.03 6.34 -6.56
CA LEU A 94 -9.45 4.96 -6.29
C LEU A 94 -9.60 4.67 -4.79
N SER A 95 -8.72 5.24 -3.96
CA SER A 95 -8.70 4.95 -2.51
C SER A 95 -9.84 5.63 -1.73
N VAL A 96 -10.28 6.82 -2.16
CA VAL A 96 -11.35 7.57 -1.46
C VAL A 96 -12.72 6.86 -1.48
N PRO A 97 -13.23 6.34 -2.61
CA PRO A 97 -14.48 5.59 -2.65
C PRO A 97 -14.46 4.31 -1.81
N ILE A 98 -13.33 3.58 -1.79
CA ILE A 98 -13.17 2.38 -0.97
C ILE A 98 -13.31 2.74 0.51
N MET A 99 -12.64 3.80 0.94
CA MET A 99 -12.74 4.32 2.29
C MET A 99 -14.18 4.76 2.61
N GLY A 100 -14.86 5.42 1.67
CA GLY A 100 -16.26 5.84 1.82
C GLY A 100 -17.22 4.66 2.04
N VAL A 101 -17.08 3.59 1.26
CA VAL A 101 -17.88 2.36 1.43
C VAL A 101 -17.58 1.70 2.78
N PHE A 102 -16.32 1.70 3.21
CA PHE A 102 -15.93 1.14 4.51
C PHE A 102 -16.56 1.91 5.68
N ILE A 103 -16.49 3.24 5.64
CA ILE A 103 -17.14 4.12 6.64
C ILE A 103 -18.65 3.91 6.63
N LEU A 104 -19.29 3.82 5.46
CA LEU A 104 -20.72 3.57 5.34
C LEU A 104 -21.12 2.23 5.99
N GLY A 105 -20.33 1.17 5.76
CA GLY A 105 -20.55 -0.14 6.38
C GLY A 105 -20.35 -0.13 7.90
N PHE A 106 -19.43 0.68 8.41
CA PHE A 106 -19.17 0.80 9.84
C PHE A 106 -20.28 1.56 10.59
N PHE A 107 -20.78 2.67 10.02
CA PHE A 107 -21.74 3.55 10.70
C PHE A 107 -23.21 3.25 10.38
N SER A 108 -23.52 2.61 9.24
CA SER A 108 -24.90 2.37 8.82
C SER A 108 -25.25 0.89 8.85
N PRO A 109 -26.12 0.44 9.77
CA PRO A 109 -26.59 -0.94 9.79
C PRO A 109 -27.54 -1.28 8.63
N LYS A 110 -27.95 -0.28 7.83
CA LYS A 110 -28.76 -0.44 6.62
C LYS A 110 -27.93 -0.47 5.33
N ALA A 111 -26.61 -0.43 5.42
CA ALA A 111 -25.74 -0.54 4.25
C ALA A 111 -25.99 -1.88 3.53
N ASN A 112 -26.21 -1.82 2.21
CA ASN A 112 -26.46 -2.99 1.38
C ASN A 112 -25.33 -3.19 0.35
N SER A 113 -24.99 -4.43 0.03
CA SER A 113 -23.88 -4.71 -0.90
C SER A 113 -24.11 -4.12 -2.29
N ARG A 114 -25.36 -4.13 -2.77
CA ARG A 114 -25.70 -3.60 -4.10
C ARG A 114 -25.57 -2.08 -4.18
N GLY A 115 -26.04 -1.34 -3.18
CA GLY A 115 -25.92 0.12 -3.13
C GLY A 115 -24.50 0.57 -2.86
N SER A 116 -23.73 -0.15 -2.03
CA SER A 116 -22.29 0.10 -1.88
C SER A 116 -21.53 -0.09 -3.19
N PHE A 117 -21.86 -1.13 -3.98
CA PHE A 117 -21.24 -1.38 -5.28
C PHE A 117 -21.60 -0.30 -6.31
N ILE A 118 -22.87 0.10 -6.39
CA ILE A 118 -23.32 1.17 -7.29
C ILE A 118 -22.71 2.51 -6.88
N GLY A 119 -22.66 2.81 -5.58
CA GLY A 119 -22.05 4.04 -5.05
C GLY A 119 -20.55 4.11 -5.31
N PHE A 120 -19.85 2.98 -5.21
CA PHE A 120 -18.44 2.86 -5.59
C PHE A 120 -18.22 3.18 -7.07
N LEU A 121 -18.99 2.55 -7.97
CA LEU A 121 -18.91 2.82 -9.41
C LEU A 121 -19.25 4.26 -9.77
N ALA A 122 -20.29 4.83 -9.14
CA ALA A 122 -20.69 6.22 -9.36
C ALA A 122 -19.65 7.23 -8.85
N SER A 123 -18.82 6.86 -7.88
CA SER A 123 -17.73 7.73 -7.38
C SER A 123 -16.46 7.65 -8.24
N LEU A 124 -16.37 6.65 -9.11
CA LEU A 124 -15.26 6.45 -10.05
C LEU A 124 -15.48 7.09 -11.41
N CYS A 125 -16.76 7.32 -11.78
CA CYS A 125 -17.17 8.05 -12.98
C CYS A 125 -17.20 9.56 -12.72
#